data_AF-A0A3D8PZ61-F1
#
_entry.id   AF-A0A3D8PZ61-F1
#
_cell.length_a   1.000
_cell.length_b   1.000
_cell.length_c   1.000
_cell.angle_alpha   90.00
_cell.angle_beta   90.00
_cell.angle_gamma   90.00
#
_symmetry.space_group_name_H-M   'P 1'
#
loop_
_entity.id
_entity.type
_entity.pdbx_description
1 polymer ?
#
loop_
_entity_poly.entity_id
_entity_poly.type
_entity_poly.pdbx_seq_one_letter_code
_entity_poly.pdbx_strand_id
1 'polypeptide(L)'
;MELIQRYVSKELTHFVGRHQPEGKRFDLLIEIIQSGLLLHKNTTEDIRINTHAHGLEDIVTPGITCFADIPINDLSLHMEKYSNFGLALKKDFLVEKGANPVYYIATNGIVQEANGCLTGQNKRREDYFKTNVKRYFSLMNQVRDLIDKGEQESMQTLDELQWLDSFITKHIFAYLKPFDASKIDADKENYYLEREWRIIGDVQFTLDDITRILIPEEYGKQLRKALPDYVGQISFSE
;
A
#
# COMPACT_ATOMS: atom_id res chain seq x y z
N MET A 1 -22.17 10.17 26.61
CA MET A 1 -21.75 8.89 26.02
C MET A 1 -20.93 9.24 24.79
N GLU A 2 -19.61 9.08 24.83
CA GLU A 2 -18.80 9.30 23.64
C GLU A 2 -19.20 8.29 22.56
N LEU A 3 -19.46 8.78 21.35
CA LEU A 3 -19.74 7.94 20.19
C LEU A 3 -18.43 7.24 19.80
N ILE A 4 -18.31 5.94 20.12
CA ILE A 4 -17.12 5.15 19.79
C ILE A 4 -17.28 4.60 18.37
N GLN A 5 -16.53 5.17 17.42
CA GLN A 5 -16.39 4.65 16.07
C GLN A 5 -15.55 3.36 16.10
N ARG A 6 -16.13 2.23 15.72
CA ARG A 6 -15.46 0.92 15.73
C ARG A 6 -14.92 0.47 14.38
N TYR A 7 -15.29 1.17 13.30
CA TYR A 7 -14.97 0.75 11.94
C TYR A 7 -13.56 1.15 11.49
N VAL A 8 -12.93 2.15 12.12
CA VAL A 8 -11.56 2.63 11.80
C VAL A 8 -10.70 2.61 13.05
N SER A 9 -9.41 2.37 12.88
CA SER A 9 -8.46 2.36 13.98
C SER A 9 -7.78 3.72 14.17
N LYS A 10 -7.25 4.01 15.36
CA LYS A 10 -6.34 5.16 15.61
C LYS A 10 -4.88 4.82 15.30
N GLU A 11 -4.61 3.56 14.97
CA GLU A 11 -3.31 3.00 14.63
C GLU A 11 -3.44 2.22 13.32
N LEU A 12 -2.35 2.13 12.55
CA LEU A 12 -2.30 1.31 11.34
C LEU A 12 -1.31 0.18 11.55
N THR A 13 -1.70 -1.03 11.14
CA THR A 13 -0.93 -2.26 11.40
C THR A 13 -0.09 -2.65 10.19
N HIS A 14 1.21 -2.88 10.40
CA HIS A 14 2.09 -3.54 9.44
C HIS A 14 2.34 -4.98 9.88
N PHE A 15 2.03 -5.94 8.99
CA PHE A 15 2.30 -7.36 9.23
C PHE A 15 3.70 -7.75 8.78
N VAL A 16 4.43 -8.48 9.62
CA VAL A 16 5.84 -8.80 9.42
C VAL A 16 6.02 -10.26 9.02
N GLY A 17 6.82 -10.49 7.97
CA GLY A 17 7.32 -11.83 7.65
C GLY A 17 6.35 -12.73 6.87
N ARG A 18 5.43 -12.17 6.06
CA ARG A 18 4.48 -12.95 5.23
C ARG A 18 5.13 -14.08 4.44
N HIS A 19 6.29 -13.80 3.84
CA HIS A 19 7.02 -14.76 3.01
C HIS A 19 8.18 -15.44 3.77
N GLN A 20 8.29 -15.20 5.08
CA GLN A 20 9.31 -15.83 5.91
C GLN A 20 8.75 -17.09 6.58
N PRO A 21 9.61 -18.12 6.81
CA PRO A 21 9.27 -19.24 7.68
C PRO A 21 8.87 -18.75 9.06
N GLU A 22 7.92 -19.42 9.70
CA GLU A 22 7.37 -19.04 11.00
C GLU A 22 8.43 -18.77 12.06
N GLY A 23 9.40 -19.67 12.21
CA GLY A 23 10.52 -19.54 13.14
C GLY A 23 11.50 -18.38 12.86
N LYS A 24 11.33 -17.65 11.74
CA LYS A 24 12.12 -16.45 11.38
C LYS A 24 11.34 -15.14 11.51
N ARG A 25 10.02 -15.21 11.70
CA ARG A 25 9.16 -14.02 11.76
C ARG A 25 9.39 -13.20 13.02
N PHE A 26 9.60 -13.88 14.16
CA PHE A 26 9.94 -13.22 15.41
C PHE A 26 11.26 -12.46 15.31
N ASP A 27 12.33 -13.12 14.84
CA ASP A 27 13.65 -12.50 14.67
C ASP A 27 13.57 -11.26 13.78
N LEU A 28 12.85 -11.35 12.66
CA LEU A 28 12.65 -10.23 11.73
C LEU A 28 11.86 -9.08 12.39
N LEU A 29 10.82 -9.37 13.17
CA LEU A 29 10.07 -8.35 13.90
C LEU A 29 10.98 -7.60 14.87
N ILE A 30 11.82 -8.32 15.62
CA ILE A 30 12.77 -7.70 16.55
C ILE A 30 13.80 -6.85 15.80
N GLU A 31 14.35 -7.35 14.69
CA GLU A 31 15.29 -6.60 13.85
C GLU A 31 14.68 -5.28 13.34
N ILE A 32 13.44 -5.31 12.84
CA ILE A 32 12.71 -4.12 12.40
C ILE A 32 12.53 -3.12 13.55
N ILE A 33 12.10 -3.58 14.72
CA ILE A 33 11.84 -2.70 15.87
C ILE A 33 13.14 -2.09 16.40
N GLN A 34 14.22 -2.88 16.49
CA GLN A 34 15.51 -2.42 17.00
C GLN A 34 16.23 -1.48 16.04
N SER A 35 16.09 -1.70 14.72
CA SER A 35 16.61 -0.78 13.72
C SER A 35 15.80 0.51 13.61
N GLY A 36 14.52 0.50 14.01
CA GLY A 36 13.61 1.64 13.87
C GLY A 36 13.29 1.94 12.40
N LEU A 37 13.35 0.93 11.52
CA LEU A 37 13.19 1.12 10.09
C LEU A 37 12.33 0.01 9.48
N LEU A 38 11.19 0.41 8.91
CA LEU A 38 10.40 -0.42 8.02
C LEU A 38 10.90 -0.19 6.60
N LEU A 39 11.58 -1.19 6.04
CA LEU A 39 12.05 -1.15 4.67
C LEU A 39 10.92 -1.49 3.70
N HIS A 40 10.76 -0.65 2.67
CA HIS A 40 10.07 -1.11 1.47
C HIS A 40 10.95 -2.16 0.78
N LYS A 41 10.34 -3.19 0.17
CA LYS A 41 11.08 -4.32 -0.44
C LYS A 41 12.23 -3.83 -1.34
N ASN A 42 13.28 -4.67 -1.47
CA ASN A 42 14.50 -4.53 -2.30
C ASN A 42 14.29 -4.13 -3.78
N THR A 43 13.70 -2.98 -4.06
CA THR A 43 13.77 -2.32 -5.36
C THR A 43 14.65 -1.10 -5.19
N THR A 44 15.66 -0.95 -6.03
CA THR A 44 16.51 0.25 -6.06
C THR A 44 15.75 1.48 -6.56
N GLU A 45 14.55 1.29 -7.08
CA GLU A 45 13.67 2.33 -7.64
C GLU A 45 12.42 2.47 -6.77
N ASP A 46 12.05 3.72 -6.47
CA ASP A 46 10.82 4.06 -5.74
C ASP A 46 9.56 3.55 -6.46
N ILE A 47 9.58 3.46 -7.80
CA ILE A 47 8.44 3.01 -8.64
C ILE A 47 8.94 2.33 -9.91
N ARG A 48 8.44 1.11 -10.18
CA ARG A 48 8.61 0.41 -11.45
C ARG A 48 7.38 0.57 -12.35
N ILE A 49 7.59 0.95 -13.61
CA ILE A 49 6.54 1.06 -14.62
C ILE A 49 6.66 -0.08 -15.65
N ASN A 50 5.58 -0.84 -15.88
CA ASN A 50 5.51 -1.91 -16.87
C ASN A 50 4.23 -1.81 -17.72
N THR A 51 4.29 -1.09 -18.84
CA THR A 51 3.16 -0.91 -19.77
C THR A 51 2.72 -2.21 -20.47
N HIS A 52 3.53 -3.27 -20.41
CA HIS A 52 3.21 -4.59 -20.97
C HIS A 52 2.52 -5.53 -19.97
N ALA A 53 2.33 -5.09 -18.72
CA ALA A 53 1.72 -5.90 -17.67
C ALA A 53 0.30 -6.38 -18.01
N HIS A 54 -0.05 -7.57 -17.52
CA HIS A 54 -1.39 -8.15 -17.70
C HIS A 54 -2.41 -7.60 -16.69
N GLY A 55 -2.05 -7.49 -15.42
CA GLY A 55 -2.91 -6.91 -14.37
C GLY A 55 -2.78 -5.39 -14.28
N LEU A 56 -3.81 -4.72 -13.75
CA LEU A 56 -3.77 -3.27 -13.50
C LEU A 56 -2.70 -2.89 -12.46
N GLU A 57 -2.61 -3.63 -11.35
CA GLU A 57 -1.66 -3.39 -10.25
C GLU A 57 -0.19 -3.54 -10.69
N ASP A 58 0.05 -4.32 -11.74
CA ASP A 58 1.39 -4.62 -12.25
C ASP A 58 1.92 -3.54 -13.22
N ILE A 59 1.08 -2.57 -13.62
CA ILE A 59 1.51 -1.48 -14.52
C ILE A 59 2.38 -0.47 -13.78
N VAL A 60 2.02 -0.13 -12.54
CA VAL A 60 2.77 0.80 -11.67
C VAL A 60 2.98 0.10 -10.33
N THR A 61 4.18 -0.40 -10.10
CA THR A 61 4.55 -1.12 -8.89
C THR A 61 5.46 -0.25 -8.05
N PRO A 62 4.95 0.40 -6.99
CA PRO A 62 5.77 1.25 -6.15
C PRO A 62 6.52 0.44 -5.09
N GLY A 63 7.70 0.92 -4.72
CA GLY A 63 8.42 0.55 -3.51
C GLY A 63 7.72 1.14 -2.30
N ILE A 64 6.81 0.38 -1.69
CA ILE A 64 5.92 0.88 -0.63
C ILE A 64 6.06 0.10 0.67
N THR A 65 5.81 0.81 1.75
CA THR A 65 5.45 0.24 3.04
C THR A 65 3.93 0.28 3.17
N CYS A 66 3.30 -0.90 3.29
CA CYS A 66 1.84 -1.03 3.40
C CYS A 66 1.41 -1.17 4.86
N PHE A 67 0.25 -0.61 5.18
CA PHE A 67 -0.42 -0.77 6.47
C PHE A 67 -1.91 -1.10 6.29
N ALA A 68 -2.51 -1.72 7.29
CA ALA A 68 -3.93 -2.03 7.32
C ALA A 68 -4.66 -1.17 8.36
N ASP A 69 -5.77 -0.52 7.96
CA ASP A 69 -6.67 0.21 8.84
C ASP A 69 -7.81 -0.69 9.33
N ILE A 70 -7.45 -1.66 10.17
CA ILE A 70 -8.37 -2.71 10.63
C ILE A 70 -8.39 -2.73 12.15
N PRO A 71 -9.58 -2.72 12.78
CA PRO A 71 -9.70 -2.91 14.22
C PRO A 71 -9.12 -4.25 14.66
N ILE A 72 -8.52 -4.30 15.86
CA ILE A 72 -7.85 -5.51 16.34
C ILE A 72 -8.74 -6.76 16.37
N ASN A 73 -10.02 -6.59 16.70
CA ASN A 73 -10.97 -7.69 16.79
C ASN A 73 -11.30 -8.33 15.43
N ASP A 74 -10.94 -7.67 14.33
CA ASP A 74 -11.22 -8.09 12.95
C ASP A 74 -9.94 -8.48 12.20
N LEU A 75 -8.78 -8.54 12.87
CA LEU A 75 -7.48 -8.85 12.25
C LEU A 75 -7.30 -10.34 11.91
N SER A 76 -8.11 -11.26 12.43
CA SER A 76 -7.86 -12.71 12.34
C SER A 76 -7.69 -13.21 10.90
N LEU A 77 -8.55 -12.74 9.97
CA LEU A 77 -8.43 -13.10 8.54
C LEU A 77 -7.10 -12.61 7.92
N HIS A 78 -6.63 -11.44 8.36
CA HIS A 78 -5.40 -10.83 7.86
C HIS A 78 -4.17 -11.49 8.47
N MET A 79 -4.24 -11.94 9.72
CA MET A 79 -3.18 -12.73 10.34
C MET A 79 -2.94 -14.03 9.58
N GLU A 80 -4.01 -14.75 9.19
CA GLU A 80 -3.91 -15.96 8.36
C GLU A 80 -3.31 -15.69 6.96
N LYS A 81 -3.63 -14.53 6.37
CA LYS A 81 -3.17 -14.15 5.03
C LYS A 81 -1.73 -13.61 5.01
N TYR A 82 -1.36 -12.87 6.04
CA TYR A 82 -0.11 -12.14 6.13
C TYR A 82 0.81 -12.78 7.15
N SER A 83 0.56 -12.59 8.44
CA SER A 83 1.39 -13.10 9.52
C SER A 83 0.71 -12.88 10.87
N ASN A 84 0.98 -13.76 11.83
CA ASN A 84 0.63 -13.57 13.25
C ASN A 84 1.59 -12.61 13.97
N PHE A 85 2.54 -12.02 13.24
CA PHE A 85 3.49 -11.02 13.71
C PHE A 85 3.23 -9.67 13.05
N GLY A 86 3.29 -8.60 13.83
CA GLY A 86 3.15 -7.24 13.31
C GLY A 86 3.41 -6.16 14.36
N LEU A 87 3.42 -4.92 13.90
CA LEU A 87 3.45 -3.74 14.74
C LEU A 87 2.41 -2.73 14.25
N ALA A 88 1.78 -2.01 15.18
CA ALA A 88 0.92 -0.89 14.88
C ALA A 88 1.59 0.42 15.30
N LEU A 89 1.47 1.42 14.44
CA LEU A 89 1.98 2.77 14.65
C LEU A 89 0.78 3.73 14.69
N LYS A 90 0.92 4.87 15.38
CA LYS A 90 -0.12 5.92 15.40
C LYS A 90 -0.46 6.37 13.98
N LYS A 91 -1.74 6.47 13.66
CA LYS A 91 -2.20 6.91 12.34
C LYS A 91 -1.70 8.32 12.02
N ASP A 92 -1.81 9.25 12.96
CA ASP A 92 -1.41 10.65 12.73
C ASP A 92 0.11 10.76 12.47
N PHE A 93 0.93 10.00 13.19
CA PHE A 93 2.37 9.88 12.93
C PHE A 93 2.67 9.38 11.51
N LEU A 94 1.92 8.37 11.04
CA LEU A 94 2.09 7.86 9.69
C LEU A 94 1.61 8.86 8.63
N VAL A 95 0.54 9.61 8.90
CA VAL A 95 0.06 10.68 8.01
C VAL A 95 1.11 11.78 7.87
N GLU A 96 1.78 12.17 8.95
CA GLU A 96 2.91 13.12 8.90
C GLU A 96 4.07 12.62 8.03
N LYS A 97 4.18 11.29 7.85
CA LYS A 97 5.14 10.63 6.95
C LYS A 97 4.61 10.36 5.54
N GLY A 98 3.41 10.84 5.22
CA GLY A 98 2.80 10.71 3.89
C GLY A 98 1.95 9.45 3.69
N ALA A 99 1.54 8.77 4.76
CA ALA A 99 0.59 7.66 4.64
C ALA A 99 -0.74 8.15 4.08
N ASN A 100 -1.25 7.44 3.08
CA ASN A 100 -2.53 7.74 2.45
C ASN A 100 -3.26 6.42 2.09
N PRO A 101 -4.59 6.34 2.21
CA PRO A 101 -5.34 5.17 1.79
C PRO A 101 -5.26 4.97 0.27
N VAL A 102 -5.33 3.71 -0.16
CA VAL A 102 -5.40 3.36 -1.58
C VAL A 102 -6.77 3.71 -2.19
N TYR A 103 -6.77 3.91 -3.51
CA TYR A 103 -7.97 4.01 -4.33
C TYR A 103 -8.40 2.62 -4.79
N TYR A 104 -9.40 2.06 -4.10
CA TYR A 104 -9.94 0.76 -4.47
C TYR A 104 -10.72 0.80 -5.78
N ILE A 105 -10.36 -0.09 -6.71
CA ILE A 105 -11.02 -0.23 -8.01
C ILE A 105 -11.69 -1.59 -8.09
N ALA A 106 -13.03 -1.64 -8.02
CA ALA A 106 -13.79 -2.86 -8.22
C ALA A 106 -13.71 -3.28 -9.71
N THR A 107 -12.80 -4.20 -10.04
CA THR A 107 -12.39 -4.54 -11.42
C THR A 107 -13.51 -5.17 -12.24
N ASN A 108 -14.35 -5.96 -11.59
CA ASN A 108 -15.49 -6.67 -12.17
C ASN A 108 -16.70 -5.78 -12.49
N GLY A 109 -16.67 -4.50 -12.11
CA GLY A 109 -17.75 -3.57 -12.43
C GLY A 109 -17.71 -3.04 -13.87
N ILE A 110 -18.78 -2.34 -14.26
CA ILE A 110 -18.93 -1.72 -15.59
C ILE A 110 -18.59 -0.23 -15.51
N VAL A 111 -18.02 0.32 -16.57
CA VAL A 111 -17.84 1.77 -16.76
C VAL A 111 -18.93 2.26 -17.71
N GLN A 112 -19.61 3.35 -17.34
CA GLN A 112 -20.56 4.06 -18.19
C GLN A 112 -19.98 5.46 -18.42
N GLU A 113 -19.71 5.85 -19.67
CA GLU A 113 -19.31 7.22 -19.97
C GLU A 113 -20.56 8.12 -20.08
N ALA A 114 -20.41 9.39 -19.66
CA ALA A 114 -21.49 10.35 -19.43
C ALA A 114 -22.42 10.60 -20.63
N ASN A 115 -22.03 10.18 -21.84
CA ASN A 115 -22.75 10.45 -23.09
C ASN A 115 -23.35 9.19 -23.75
N GLY A 116 -23.44 8.05 -23.04
CA GLY A 116 -24.18 6.87 -23.48
C GLY A 116 -23.63 6.15 -24.72
N CYS A 117 -22.47 6.55 -25.24
CA CYS A 117 -21.87 5.97 -26.44
C CYS A 117 -20.61 5.18 -26.06
N LEU A 118 -20.78 3.91 -25.71
CA LEU A 118 -19.67 2.95 -25.78
C LEU A 118 -19.69 2.30 -27.16
N THR A 119 -18.93 2.86 -28.09
CA THR A 119 -18.48 2.14 -29.29
C THR A 119 -17.18 1.42 -28.95
N GLY A 120 -17.28 0.20 -28.44
CA GLY A 120 -16.16 -0.77 -28.47
C GLY A 120 -15.66 -1.30 -27.13
N GLN A 121 -15.63 -2.64 -27.06
CA GLN A 121 -14.72 -3.56 -26.35
C GLN A 121 -14.45 -3.44 -24.83
N ASN A 122 -14.38 -2.26 -24.21
CA ASN A 122 -14.03 -2.14 -22.78
C ASN A 122 -15.26 -2.05 -21.87
N LYS A 123 -16.01 -3.16 -21.73
CA LYS A 123 -17.15 -3.23 -20.79
C LYS A 123 -16.73 -3.31 -19.32
N ARG A 124 -15.58 -3.91 -19.01
CA ARG A 124 -15.09 -4.09 -17.64
C ARG A 124 -14.22 -2.92 -17.20
N ARG A 125 -14.37 -2.53 -15.93
CA ARG A 125 -13.63 -1.42 -15.32
C ARG A 125 -12.13 -1.66 -15.33
N GLU A 126 -11.71 -2.90 -15.10
CA GLU A 126 -10.28 -3.23 -15.18
C GLU A 126 -9.68 -2.91 -16.55
N ASP A 127 -10.33 -3.35 -17.63
CA ASP A 127 -9.84 -3.14 -19.00
C ASP A 127 -9.82 -1.65 -19.36
N TYR A 128 -10.84 -0.91 -18.90
CA TYR A 128 -10.89 0.55 -19.04
C TYR A 128 -9.69 1.23 -18.36
N PHE A 129 -9.45 0.94 -17.07
CA PHE A 129 -8.34 1.54 -16.33
C PHE A 129 -6.98 1.12 -16.91
N LYS A 130 -6.79 -0.18 -17.20
CA LYS A 130 -5.56 -0.69 -17.82
C LYS A 130 -5.26 0.01 -19.13
N THR A 131 -6.26 0.15 -20.00
CA THR A 131 -6.09 0.81 -21.30
C THR A 131 -5.68 2.26 -21.12
N ASN A 132 -6.34 3.01 -20.24
CA ASN A 132 -6.07 4.44 -20.05
C ASN A 132 -4.75 4.71 -19.34
N VAL A 133 -4.36 3.92 -18.33
CA VAL A 133 -3.05 4.04 -17.66
C VAL A 133 -1.92 3.73 -18.65
N LYS A 134 -2.04 2.69 -19.48
CA LYS A 134 -1.04 2.39 -20.52
C LYS A 134 -0.96 3.50 -21.58
N ARG A 135 -2.11 4.01 -22.02
CA ARG A 135 -2.18 5.15 -22.97
C ARG A 135 -1.53 6.39 -22.39
N TYR A 136 -1.73 6.67 -21.10
CA TYR A 136 -1.08 7.78 -20.42
C TYR A 136 0.44 7.71 -20.58
N PHE A 137 1.08 6.62 -20.17
CA PHE A 137 2.54 6.49 -20.26
C PHE A 137 3.05 6.55 -21.71
N SER A 138 2.33 5.93 -22.65
CA SER A 138 2.67 6.03 -24.07
C SER A 138 2.60 7.47 -24.59
N LEU A 139 1.56 8.22 -24.22
CA LEU A 139 1.37 9.59 -24.65
C LEU A 139 2.38 10.53 -24.01
N MET A 140 2.66 10.38 -22.71
CA MET A 140 3.66 11.18 -22.00
C MET A 140 5.04 11.05 -22.63
N ASN A 141 5.44 9.84 -23.02
CA ASN A 141 6.70 9.62 -23.74
C ASN A 141 6.70 10.29 -25.12
N GLN A 142 5.61 10.18 -25.89
CA GLN A 142 5.49 10.84 -27.19
C GLN A 142 5.55 12.37 -27.09
N VAL A 143 4.86 12.95 -26.09
CA VAL A 143 4.88 14.40 -25.85
C VAL A 143 6.28 14.85 -25.45
N ARG A 144 6.96 14.12 -24.58
CA ARG A 144 8.36 14.39 -24.18
C ARG A 144 9.29 14.39 -25.40
N ASP A 145 9.21 13.38 -26.26
CA ASP A 145 10.02 13.25 -27.48
C ASP A 145 9.75 14.37 -28.51
N LEU A 146 8.55 14.95 -28.52
CA LEU A 146 8.20 16.08 -29.39
C LEU A 146 8.74 17.40 -28.86
N ILE A 147 8.69 17.62 -27.54
CA ILE A 147 9.16 18.86 -26.91
C ILE A 147 10.69 18.93 -26.90
N ASP A 148 11.37 17.80 -26.66
CA ASP A 148 12.85 17.71 -26.64
C ASP A 148 13.50 18.07 -27.99
N LYS A 149 12.72 18.02 -29.08
CA LYS A 149 13.16 18.45 -30.42
C LYS A 149 13.02 19.96 -30.66
N GLY A 150 12.53 20.73 -29.69
CA GLY A 150 12.31 22.19 -29.77
C GLY A 150 13.35 23.04 -29.04
N GLU A 151 13.42 24.33 -29.36
CA GLU A 151 14.37 25.33 -28.83
C GLU A 151 14.21 25.59 -27.30
N GLN A 152 15.08 26.43 -26.69
CA GLN A 152 15.20 26.66 -25.23
C GLN A 152 13.90 26.83 -24.41
N GLU A 153 12.83 27.39 -24.99
CA GLU A 153 11.51 27.55 -24.36
C GLU A 153 10.86 26.19 -24.00
N SER A 154 11.28 25.12 -24.68
CA SER A 154 10.91 23.73 -24.39
C SER A 154 11.32 23.23 -23.01
N MET A 155 12.41 23.74 -22.40
CA MET A 155 12.92 23.18 -21.14
C MET A 155 11.97 23.39 -19.95
N GLN A 156 11.39 24.59 -19.80
CA GLN A 156 10.43 24.86 -18.72
C GLN A 156 9.17 23.99 -18.85
N THR A 157 8.71 23.79 -20.08
CA THR A 157 7.55 22.92 -20.37
C THR A 157 7.86 21.46 -20.05
N LEU A 158 9.08 20.98 -20.31
CA LEU A 158 9.52 19.63 -19.95
C LEU A 158 9.55 19.43 -18.43
N ASP A 159 10.04 20.42 -17.67
CA ASP A 159 10.08 20.37 -16.21
C ASP A 159 8.66 20.30 -15.63
N GLU A 160 7.73 21.13 -16.12
CA GLU A 160 6.32 21.08 -15.71
C GLU A 160 5.65 19.75 -16.07
N LEU A 161 5.91 19.23 -17.27
CA LEU A 161 5.40 17.94 -17.72
C LEU A 161 5.94 16.80 -16.85
N GLN A 162 7.24 16.83 -16.51
CA GLN A 162 7.86 15.85 -15.64
C GLN A 162 7.30 15.93 -14.21
N TRP A 163 7.01 17.14 -13.71
CA TRP A 163 6.38 17.32 -12.41
C TRP A 163 4.97 16.72 -12.37
N LEU A 164 4.15 16.97 -13.40
CA LEU A 164 2.82 16.37 -13.53
C LEU A 164 2.87 14.85 -13.70
N ASP A 165 3.83 14.34 -14.50
CA ASP A 165 4.09 12.90 -14.66
C ASP A 165 4.38 12.23 -13.32
N SER A 166 5.27 12.86 -12.54
CA SER A 166 5.64 12.39 -11.22
C SER A 166 4.45 12.42 -10.26
N PHE A 167 3.67 13.50 -10.26
CA PHE A 167 2.50 13.62 -9.41
C PHE A 167 1.47 12.51 -9.68
N ILE A 168 1.08 12.32 -10.94
CA ILE A 168 0.10 11.30 -11.33
C ILE A 168 0.63 9.89 -11.05
N THR A 169 1.89 9.62 -11.39
CA THR A 169 2.49 8.30 -11.19
C THR A 169 2.61 7.96 -9.70
N LYS A 170 3.17 8.88 -8.90
CA LYS A 170 3.48 8.67 -7.48
C LYS A 170 2.26 8.79 -6.57
N HIS A 171 1.31 9.68 -6.85
CA HIS A 171 0.21 9.93 -5.92
C HIS A 171 -1.14 9.36 -6.38
N ILE A 172 -1.30 9.02 -7.67
CA ILE A 172 -2.54 8.46 -8.19
C ILE A 172 -2.35 6.99 -8.57
N PHE A 173 -1.49 6.70 -9.55
CA PHE A 173 -1.36 5.34 -10.08
C PHE A 173 -0.75 4.36 -9.07
N ALA A 174 0.28 4.78 -8.34
CA ALA A 174 0.87 3.99 -7.25
C ALA A 174 -0.11 3.70 -6.09
N TYR A 175 -1.25 4.38 -6.02
CA TYR A 175 -2.28 4.18 -5.01
C TYR A 175 -3.50 3.43 -5.54
N LEU A 176 -3.55 3.03 -6.83
CA LEU A 176 -4.63 2.20 -7.32
C LEU A 176 -4.52 0.78 -6.74
N LYS A 177 -5.61 0.29 -6.14
CA LYS A 177 -5.72 -1.08 -5.64
C LYS A 177 -6.90 -1.79 -6.31
N PRO A 178 -6.67 -2.57 -7.39
CA PRO A 178 -7.72 -3.37 -7.99
C PRO A 178 -8.17 -4.49 -7.05
N PHE A 179 -9.47 -4.78 -7.05
CA PHE A 179 -10.04 -5.95 -6.37
C PHE A 179 -11.29 -6.44 -7.10
N ASP A 180 -11.60 -7.73 -6.98
CA ASP A 180 -12.86 -8.29 -7.48
C ASP A 180 -13.93 -8.23 -6.39
N ALA A 181 -14.97 -7.41 -6.59
CA ALA A 181 -16.02 -7.19 -5.60
C ALA A 181 -17.00 -8.37 -5.43
N SER A 182 -16.88 -9.43 -6.24
CA SER A 182 -17.68 -10.65 -6.08
C SER A 182 -17.06 -11.66 -5.12
N LYS A 183 -15.80 -11.43 -4.71
CA LYS A 183 -15.07 -12.28 -3.79
C LYS A 183 -15.69 -12.23 -2.40
N ILE A 184 -15.82 -13.38 -1.76
CA ILE A 184 -16.28 -13.48 -0.37
C ILE A 184 -15.19 -13.00 0.59
N ASP A 185 -15.57 -12.71 1.83
CA ASP A 185 -14.65 -12.14 2.83
C ASP A 185 -13.45 -13.04 3.14
N ALA A 186 -13.65 -14.36 3.18
CA ALA A 186 -12.59 -15.34 3.45
C ALA A 186 -11.67 -15.61 2.24
N ASP A 187 -11.95 -15.04 1.07
CA ASP A 187 -11.09 -15.24 -0.11
C ASP A 187 -9.76 -14.50 0.06
N LYS A 188 -8.64 -15.23 -0.08
CA LYS A 188 -7.29 -14.66 0.06
C LYS A 188 -6.96 -13.60 -0.99
N GLU A 189 -7.72 -13.51 -2.08
CA GLU A 189 -7.60 -12.46 -3.10
C GLU A 189 -8.55 -11.28 -2.86
N ASN A 190 -9.35 -11.30 -1.79
CA ASN A 190 -10.14 -10.15 -1.38
C ASN A 190 -9.24 -9.14 -0.65
N TYR A 191 -8.78 -8.11 -1.37
CA TYR A 191 -7.93 -7.04 -0.84
C TYR A 191 -8.73 -5.85 -0.29
N TYR A 192 -10.05 -5.81 -0.49
CA TYR A 192 -10.88 -4.69 -0.05
C TYR A 192 -10.95 -4.58 1.48
N LEU A 193 -10.99 -5.73 2.16
CA LEU A 193 -11.04 -5.81 3.62
C LEU A 193 -9.74 -5.37 4.30
N GLU A 194 -8.65 -5.19 3.55
CA GLU A 194 -7.35 -4.76 4.09
C GLU A 194 -7.33 -3.28 4.46
N ARG A 195 -8.20 -2.49 3.80
CA ARG A 195 -8.26 -1.03 3.96
C ARG A 195 -6.86 -0.44 3.93
N GLU A 196 -6.15 -0.77 2.87
CA GLU A 196 -4.71 -0.59 2.71
C GLU A 196 -4.35 0.91 2.70
N TRP A 197 -3.32 1.24 3.47
CA TRP A 197 -2.63 2.52 3.44
C TRP A 197 -1.21 2.30 2.93
N ARG A 198 -0.70 3.25 2.15
CA ARG A 198 0.66 3.19 1.59
C ARG A 198 1.47 4.42 1.96
N ILE A 199 2.73 4.20 2.27
CA ILE A 199 3.82 5.19 2.20
C ILE A 199 4.76 4.73 1.09
N ILE A 200 5.15 5.63 0.19
CA ILE A 200 6.22 5.35 -0.78
C ILE A 200 7.56 5.48 -0.07
N GLY A 201 8.36 4.41 -0.13
CA GLY A 201 9.65 4.32 0.53
C GLY A 201 9.59 3.74 1.94
N ASP A 202 10.70 3.96 2.65
CA ASP A 202 10.93 3.46 4.01
C ASP A 202 10.24 4.32 5.06
N VAL A 203 9.92 3.69 6.20
CA VAL A 203 9.34 4.38 7.36
C VAL A 203 10.29 4.25 8.53
N GLN A 204 10.97 5.35 8.85
CA GLN A 204 11.75 5.46 10.08
C GLN A 204 10.84 5.77 11.27
N PHE A 205 11.02 5.06 12.38
CA PHE A 205 10.25 5.21 13.61
C PHE A 205 11.12 4.90 14.84
N THR A 206 10.61 5.25 16.02
CA THR A 206 11.20 4.93 17.32
C THR A 206 10.30 3.97 18.10
N LEU A 207 10.81 3.40 19.19
CA LEU A 207 10.03 2.50 20.03
C LEU A 207 8.75 3.15 20.58
N ASP A 208 8.78 4.47 20.83
CA ASP A 208 7.64 5.25 21.36
C ASP A 208 6.53 5.49 20.32
N ASP A 209 6.85 5.34 19.03
CA ASP A 209 5.88 5.44 17.94
C ASP A 209 5.03 4.17 17.81
N ILE A 210 5.53 3.04 18.32
CA ILE A 210 4.83 1.76 18.33
C ILE A 210 3.78 1.77 19.44
N THR A 211 2.51 1.70 19.03
CA THR A 211 1.37 1.63 19.96
C THR A 211 1.07 0.19 20.34
N ARG A 212 1.32 -0.75 19.43
CA ARG A 212 1.03 -2.16 19.62
C ARG A 212 2.05 -3.05 18.94
N ILE A 213 2.41 -4.14 19.60
CA ILE A 213 3.09 -5.29 19.00
C ILE A 213 2.13 -6.48 18.99
N LEU A 214 2.00 -7.13 17.84
CA LEU A 214 1.21 -8.33 17.62
C LEU A 214 2.15 -9.53 17.48
N ILE A 215 1.98 -10.56 18.31
CA ILE A 215 2.77 -11.81 18.29
C ILE A 215 1.94 -13.00 18.80
N PRO A 216 2.31 -14.26 18.52
CA PRO A 216 1.77 -15.42 19.23
C PRO A 216 2.17 -15.41 20.72
N GLU A 217 1.30 -15.96 21.59
CA GLU A 217 1.47 -15.92 23.05
C GLU A 217 2.81 -16.53 23.51
N GLU A 218 3.25 -17.62 22.87
CA GLU A 218 4.49 -18.33 23.21
C GLU A 218 5.75 -17.45 23.10
N TYR A 219 5.73 -16.40 22.26
CA TYR A 219 6.82 -15.44 22.11
C TYR A 219 6.81 -14.33 23.15
N GLY A 220 5.77 -14.23 23.99
CA GLY A 220 5.59 -13.12 24.94
C GLY A 220 6.75 -12.93 25.91
N LYS A 221 7.32 -14.02 26.43
CA LYS A 221 8.51 -13.94 27.32
C LYS A 221 9.75 -13.47 26.57
N GLN A 222 9.94 -13.95 25.33
CA GLN A 222 11.08 -13.58 24.50
C GLN A 222 11.01 -12.09 24.11
N LEU A 223 9.82 -11.61 23.73
CA LEU A 223 9.58 -10.21 23.38
C LEU A 223 9.96 -9.28 24.53
N ARG A 224 9.48 -9.56 25.76
CA ARG A 224 9.77 -8.72 26.93
C ARG A 224 11.26 -8.69 27.29
N LYS A 225 11.98 -9.78 27.02
CA LYS A 225 13.44 -9.82 27.21
C LYS A 225 14.17 -9.02 26.12
N ALA A 226 13.70 -9.09 24.88
CA ALA A 226 14.31 -8.42 23.74
C ALA A 226 14.04 -6.91 23.72
N LEU A 227 12.87 -6.48 24.21
CA LEU A 227 12.41 -5.09 24.25
C LEU A 227 11.94 -4.71 25.67
N PRO A 228 12.86 -4.61 26.65
CA PRO A 228 12.50 -4.34 28.05
C PRO A 228 11.88 -2.96 28.26
N ASP A 229 12.21 -2.01 27.39
CA ASP A 229 11.75 -0.61 27.48
C ASP A 229 10.44 -0.36 26.72
N TYR A 230 9.89 -1.38 26.04
CA TYR A 230 8.63 -1.24 25.33
C TYR A 230 7.45 -1.19 26.31
N VAL A 231 6.81 -0.02 26.39
CA VAL A 231 5.67 0.24 27.28
C VAL A 231 4.32 0.21 26.56
N GLY A 232 4.32 0.06 25.24
CA GLY A 232 3.10 -0.02 24.43
C GLY A 232 2.33 -1.33 24.64
N GLN A 233 1.20 -1.46 23.95
CA GLN A 233 0.36 -2.64 24.10
C GLN A 233 1.00 -3.86 23.44
N ILE A 234 0.89 -5.02 24.08
CA ILE A 234 1.17 -6.32 23.47
C ILE A 234 -0.16 -7.01 23.27
N SER A 235 -0.41 -7.48 22.04
CA SER A 235 -1.57 -8.27 21.70
C SER A 235 -1.14 -9.64 21.24
N PHE A 236 -1.76 -10.65 21.81
CA PHE A 236 -1.57 -12.02 21.38
C PHE A 236 -2.51 -12.34 20.24
N SER A 237 -1.98 -12.95 19.19
CA SER A 237 -2.73 -13.36 17.99
C SER A 237 -3.58 -14.62 18.21
N GLU A 238 -3.35 -15.33 19.33
CA GLU A 238 -3.96 -16.59 19.74
C GLU A 238 -4.23 -16.56 21.24
#